data_AF-A0AAU9IM86-F1
#
_entry.id   AF-A0AAU9IM86-F1
#
_cell.length_a   1.000
_cell.length_b   1.000
_cell.length_c   1.000
_cell.angle_alpha   90.00
_cell.angle_beta   90.00
_cell.angle_gamma   90.00
#
_symmetry.space_group_name_H-M   'P 1'
#
loop_
_entity.id
_entity.type
_entity.pdbx_description
1 polymer ?
#
loop_
_entity_poly.entity_id
_entity_poly.type
_entity_poly.pdbx_seq_one_letter_code
_entity_poly.pdbx_strand_id
1 'polypeptide(L)'
;MENALVSEVNIIAREYSPSRTNKTKWRAFRKPAMSPPTYKIDYQPTNGDDMIALIFQKQLNIIDGYLFSQLYKRLMLKRNENLFKSFLNFWNLINPNKMPGISRKVYISLYEIIYLEILNASTEEISAKSMAVTDMKIDFGDSECLGLADFYDGLFECLDTFTRSCLSVEYVRLMKTIHGSLIKSQWFSQIHLTGKLHYREGIKPQYSHWMIQYLKPEEIPYQALNIPSMFKAPFGNIKVSERLLKGNLYRREKSSDILSKKIDMLINSKEKRSLRSSCKPRTSGYISFGSSGLRQKKRRSSSMETDHLDIVSPLSIAIKKSRRNSCLLEEIIEGRKNYFRRVSSHSQLND
;
A
#
# COMPACT_ATOMS: atom_id res chain seq x y z
N MET A 1 -16.76 9.54 24.37
CA MET A 1 -17.61 9.72 23.17
C MET A 1 -17.41 11.11 22.58
N GLU A 2 -17.36 12.16 23.41
CA GLU A 2 -17.11 13.55 23.02
C GLU A 2 -15.85 13.75 22.15
N ASN A 3 -14.70 13.17 22.51
CA ASN A 3 -13.47 13.28 21.71
C ASN A 3 -13.65 12.78 20.26
N ALA A 4 -14.51 11.79 20.03
CA ALA A 4 -14.78 11.29 18.68
C ALA A 4 -15.65 12.26 17.87
N LEU A 5 -16.60 12.96 18.51
CA LEU A 5 -17.42 13.98 17.86
C LEU A 5 -16.59 15.22 17.53
N VAL A 6 -15.74 15.66 18.46
CA VAL A 6 -14.80 16.78 18.21
C VAL A 6 -13.87 16.47 17.04
N SER A 7 -13.31 15.25 17.00
CA SER A 7 -12.52 14.79 15.84
C SER A 7 -13.32 14.84 14.54
N GLU A 8 -14.60 14.50 14.59
CA GLU A 8 -15.45 14.50 13.40
C GLU A 8 -15.77 15.91 12.90
N VAL A 9 -15.96 16.87 13.81
CA VAL A 9 -16.10 18.30 13.49
C VAL A 9 -14.83 18.81 12.79
N ASN A 10 -13.65 18.44 13.27
CA ASN A 10 -12.37 18.80 12.65
C ASN A 10 -12.23 18.24 11.22
N ILE A 11 -12.73 17.03 10.97
CA ILE A 11 -12.71 16.41 9.63
C ILE A 11 -13.65 17.17 8.69
N ILE A 12 -14.87 17.48 9.13
CA ILE A 12 -15.84 18.24 8.32
C ILE A 12 -15.31 19.65 8.01
N ALA A 13 -14.60 20.26 8.95
CA ALA A 13 -14.03 21.60 8.82
C ALA A 13 -12.87 21.71 7.82
N ARG A 14 -12.38 20.60 7.26
CA ARG A 14 -11.35 20.61 6.22
C ARG A 14 -11.89 21.24 4.94
N GLU A 15 -11.16 22.21 4.40
CA GLU A 15 -11.54 22.97 3.21
C GLU A 15 -11.10 22.23 1.93
N TYR A 16 -11.72 21.09 1.68
CA TYR A 16 -11.49 20.31 0.45
C TYR A 16 -11.86 21.11 -0.81
N SER A 17 -11.49 20.56 -1.96
CA SER A 17 -11.86 21.05 -3.28
C SER A 17 -13.39 21.17 -3.45
N PRO A 18 -13.88 22.01 -4.39
CA PRO A 18 -15.31 22.27 -4.60
C PRO A 18 -16.18 21.00 -4.69
N SER A 19 -15.63 19.91 -5.22
CA SER A 19 -16.33 18.62 -5.36
C SER A 19 -16.66 17.95 -4.02
N ARG A 20 -15.91 18.23 -2.94
CA ARG A 20 -16.12 17.67 -1.60
C ARG A 20 -16.68 18.68 -0.59
N THR A 21 -16.61 19.98 -0.85
CA THR A 21 -17.09 21.01 0.09
C THR A 21 -18.61 21.17 0.15
N ASN A 22 -19.35 20.66 -0.83
CA ASN A 22 -20.80 20.90 -0.93
C ASN A 22 -21.64 19.88 -0.13
N LYS A 23 -21.37 19.79 1.19
CA LYS A 23 -21.98 18.81 2.11
C LYS A 23 -23.32 19.31 2.66
N THR A 24 -24.41 19.07 1.93
CA THR A 24 -25.73 19.61 2.29
C THR A 24 -26.47 18.77 3.33
N LYS A 25 -26.37 17.45 3.31
CA LYS A 25 -27.32 16.58 4.02
C LYS A 25 -27.17 16.49 5.54
N TRP A 26 -25.98 16.75 6.08
CA TRP A 26 -25.71 16.70 7.53
C TRP A 26 -25.78 18.05 8.21
N ARG A 27 -26.03 19.11 7.43
CA ARG A 27 -26.02 20.49 7.90
C ARG A 27 -27.39 20.85 8.44
N ALA A 28 -27.42 21.49 9.60
CA ALA A 28 -28.66 22.04 10.16
C ALA A 28 -29.02 23.37 9.49
N PHE A 29 -28.03 24.26 9.33
CA PHE A 29 -28.22 25.53 8.61
C PHE A 29 -26.91 26.04 8.00
N ARG A 30 -27.05 26.97 7.05
CA ARG A 30 -25.96 27.75 6.46
C ARG A 30 -26.33 29.23 6.54
N LYS A 31 -25.41 30.08 7.00
CA LYS A 31 -25.59 31.54 6.99
C LYS A 31 -24.34 32.26 6.50
N PRO A 32 -24.48 33.42 5.83
CA PRO A 32 -23.34 34.27 5.52
C PRO A 32 -22.67 34.78 6.80
N ALA A 33 -21.34 34.89 6.79
CA ALA A 33 -20.60 35.53 7.87
C ALA A 33 -20.55 37.03 7.61
N MET A 34 -21.11 37.83 8.54
CA MET A 34 -21.03 39.30 8.45
C MET A 34 -19.60 39.81 8.63
N SER A 35 -18.82 39.11 9.44
CA SER A 35 -17.40 39.34 9.65
C SER A 35 -16.69 38.00 9.91
N PRO A 36 -15.38 37.89 9.61
CA PRO A 36 -14.62 36.69 9.90
C PRO A 36 -14.61 36.43 11.42
N PRO A 37 -15.07 35.26 11.89
CA PRO A 37 -15.01 34.93 13.30
C PRO A 37 -13.56 34.71 13.76
N THR A 38 -13.31 34.90 15.05
CA THR A 38 -11.99 34.69 15.67
C THR A 38 -11.51 33.25 15.54
N TYR A 39 -12.44 32.30 15.68
CA TYR A 39 -12.15 30.87 15.61
C TYR A 39 -12.82 30.24 14.40
N LYS A 40 -12.12 29.28 13.78
CA LYS A 40 -12.65 28.51 12.64
C LYS A 40 -13.82 27.61 13.05
N ILE A 41 -13.76 27.08 14.27
CA ILE A 41 -14.76 26.18 14.86
C ILE A 41 -15.20 26.78 16.19
N ASP A 42 -16.50 26.85 16.40
CA ASP A 42 -17.13 27.28 17.65
C ASP A 42 -18.20 26.28 18.08
N TYR A 43 -18.49 26.21 19.37
CA TYR A 43 -19.47 25.27 19.95
C TYR A 43 -20.48 26.04 20.79
N GLN A 44 -21.77 25.83 20.51
CA GLN A 44 -22.84 26.53 21.21
C GLN A 44 -23.89 25.54 21.72
N PRO A 45 -24.43 25.73 22.94
CA PRO A 45 -25.60 24.99 23.38
C PRO A 45 -26.82 25.42 22.56
N THR A 46 -27.73 24.49 22.30
CA THR A 46 -29.05 24.81 21.74
C THR A 46 -30.06 25.06 22.86
N ASN A 47 -31.27 25.52 22.54
CA ASN A 47 -32.34 25.70 23.54
C ASN A 47 -32.83 24.37 24.17
N GLY A 48 -32.29 23.23 23.76
CA GLY A 48 -32.49 21.91 24.38
C GLY A 48 -31.14 21.25 24.71
N ASP A 49 -31.16 19.95 24.99
CA ASP A 49 -29.97 19.20 25.44
C ASP A 49 -28.94 18.87 24.33
N ASP A 50 -29.03 19.51 23.15
CA ASP A 50 -28.10 19.28 22.04
C ASP A 50 -27.06 20.41 21.92
N MET A 51 -25.90 20.10 21.36
CA MET A 51 -24.87 21.08 21.03
C MET A 51 -24.77 21.27 19.52
N ILE A 52 -24.41 22.49 19.10
CA ILE A 52 -24.14 22.79 17.70
C ILE A 52 -22.66 23.17 17.51
N ALA A 53 -22.03 22.54 16.52
CA ALA A 53 -20.74 22.97 15.98
C ALA A 53 -20.96 23.98 14.86
N LEU A 54 -20.36 25.15 14.99
CA LEU A 54 -20.31 26.18 13.95
C LEU A 54 -18.96 26.10 13.25
N ILE A 55 -18.97 25.94 11.93
CA ILE A 55 -17.77 25.83 11.12
C ILE A 55 -17.75 27.00 10.14
N PHE A 56 -16.74 27.86 10.25
CA PHE A 56 -16.49 28.94 9.31
C PHE A 56 -15.70 28.42 8.10
N GLN A 57 -16.25 28.61 6.90
CA GLN A 57 -15.60 28.28 5.63
C GLN A 57 -15.06 29.56 5.00
N LYS A 58 -13.74 29.74 5.03
CA LYS A 58 -13.09 31.01 4.65
C LYS A 58 -13.32 31.34 3.17
N GLN A 59 -13.25 30.34 2.30
CA GLN A 59 -13.35 30.51 0.85
C GLN A 59 -14.73 31.02 0.40
N LEU A 60 -15.78 30.67 1.15
CA LEU A 60 -17.16 31.02 0.83
C LEU A 60 -17.72 32.14 1.72
N ASN A 61 -16.97 32.55 2.75
CA ASN A 61 -17.41 33.50 3.78
C ASN A 61 -18.77 33.14 4.41
N ILE A 62 -18.94 31.87 4.77
CA ILE A 62 -20.16 31.32 5.37
C ILE A 62 -19.86 30.56 6.66
N ILE A 63 -20.89 30.44 7.49
CA ILE A 63 -20.91 29.59 8.68
C ILE A 63 -21.92 28.48 8.44
N ASP A 64 -21.44 27.24 8.50
CA ASP A 64 -22.26 26.04 8.48
C ASP A 64 -22.45 25.53 9.92
N GLY A 65 -23.69 25.26 10.30
CA GLY A 65 -24.06 24.71 11.61
C GLY A 65 -24.37 23.21 11.54
N TYR A 66 -23.82 22.44 12.48
CA TYR A 66 -23.99 20.99 12.56
C TYR A 66 -24.40 20.57 13.98
N LEU A 67 -25.56 19.93 14.11
CA LEU A 67 -26.02 19.41 15.40
C LEU A 67 -25.21 18.17 15.81
N PHE A 68 -24.83 18.07 17.08
CA PHE A 68 -24.06 16.93 17.60
C PHE A 68 -24.83 15.63 17.44
N SER A 69 -26.16 15.64 17.60
CA SER A 69 -27.03 14.50 17.31
C SER A 69 -26.91 14.00 15.85
N GLN A 70 -26.78 14.91 14.88
CA GLN A 70 -26.59 14.58 13.46
C GLN A 70 -25.17 14.06 13.19
N LEU A 71 -24.16 14.71 13.79
CA LEU A 71 -22.77 14.27 13.69
C LEU A 71 -22.56 12.89 14.29
N TYR A 72 -23.28 12.56 15.37
CA TYR A 72 -23.27 11.23 15.96
C TYR A 72 -23.82 10.18 14.99
N LYS A 73 -24.94 10.45 14.31
CA LYS A 73 -25.47 9.56 13.26
C LYS A 73 -24.47 9.35 12.13
N ARG A 74 -23.80 10.42 11.67
CA ARG A 74 -22.73 10.34 10.66
C ARG A 74 -21.54 9.52 11.15
N LEU A 75 -21.14 9.68 12.42
CA LEU A 75 -20.06 8.90 13.03
C LEU A 75 -20.42 7.40 13.10
N MET A 76 -21.66 7.05 13.45
CA MET A 76 -22.12 5.66 13.44
C MET A 76 -22.10 5.05 12.03
N LEU A 77 -22.48 5.84 11.03
CA LEU A 77 -22.41 5.45 9.63
C LEU A 77 -20.96 5.21 9.16
N LYS A 78 -20.07 6.13 9.50
CA LYS A 78 -18.63 6.03 9.25
C LYS A 78 -18.00 4.83 9.95
N ARG A 79 -18.46 4.46 11.14
CA ARG A 79 -17.95 3.30 11.88
C ARG A 79 -18.73 2.01 11.57
N ASN A 80 -19.58 2.00 10.55
CA ASN A 80 -20.31 0.80 10.17
C ASN A 80 -19.35 -0.29 9.69
N GLU A 81 -19.47 -1.50 10.24
CA GLU A 81 -18.57 -2.61 9.96
C GLU A 81 -18.56 -3.01 8.47
N ASN A 82 -19.74 -3.12 7.83
CA ASN A 82 -19.84 -3.51 6.42
C ASN A 82 -19.20 -2.47 5.50
N LEU A 83 -19.36 -1.19 5.84
CA LEU A 83 -18.69 -0.11 5.15
C LEU A 83 -17.19 -0.19 5.35
N PHE A 84 -16.72 -0.35 6.58
CA PHE A 84 -15.30 -0.49 6.89
C PHE A 84 -14.66 -1.69 6.17
N LYS A 85 -15.30 -2.86 6.16
CA LYS A 85 -14.82 -4.04 5.42
C LYS A 85 -14.71 -3.76 3.91
N SER A 86 -15.66 -3.00 3.35
CA SER A 86 -15.60 -2.59 1.94
C SER A 86 -14.43 -1.65 1.65
N PHE A 87 -14.18 -0.69 2.54
CA PHE A 87 -13.00 0.18 2.49
C PHE A 87 -11.70 -0.60 2.65
N LEU A 88 -11.65 -1.57 3.57
CA LEU A 88 -10.45 -2.37 3.80
C LEU A 88 -10.09 -3.21 2.57
N ASN A 89 -11.10 -3.77 1.89
CA ASN A 89 -10.90 -4.46 0.62
C ASN A 89 -10.32 -3.52 -0.45
N PHE A 90 -10.85 -2.30 -0.52
CA PHE A 90 -10.32 -1.26 -1.40
C PHE A 90 -8.90 -0.83 -1.05
N TRP A 91 -8.59 -0.68 0.24
CA TRP A 91 -7.24 -0.41 0.71
C TRP A 91 -6.25 -1.49 0.28
N ASN A 92 -6.64 -2.76 0.42
CA ASN A 92 -5.79 -3.89 0.01
C ASN A 92 -5.55 -3.91 -1.50
N LEU A 93 -6.48 -3.39 -2.32
CA LEU A 93 -6.30 -3.22 -3.75
C LEU A 93 -5.22 -2.18 -4.07
N ILE A 94 -5.27 -1.02 -3.40
CA ILE A 94 -4.33 0.09 -3.67
C ILE A 94 -2.99 -0.06 -2.93
N ASN A 95 -2.94 -0.89 -1.89
CA ASN A 95 -1.75 -1.17 -1.08
C ASN A 95 -1.53 -2.70 -0.92
N PRO A 96 -1.25 -3.42 -2.02
CA PRO A 96 -1.14 -4.88 -2.01
C PRO A 96 0.05 -5.39 -1.18
N ASN A 97 1.07 -4.56 -1.01
CA ASN A 97 2.28 -4.90 -0.26
C ASN A 97 2.18 -4.62 1.25
N LYS A 98 1.00 -4.17 1.72
CA LYS A 98 0.75 -3.84 3.13
C LYS A 98 1.79 -2.86 3.68
N MET A 99 2.12 -1.86 2.87
CA MET A 99 3.00 -0.75 3.28
C MET A 99 2.32 0.08 4.38
N PRO A 100 3.09 0.86 5.17
CA PRO A 100 2.52 1.71 6.22
C PRO A 100 1.51 2.73 5.70
N GLY A 101 1.62 3.14 4.43
CA GLY A 101 0.69 4.05 3.78
C GLY A 101 0.74 3.97 2.26
N ILE A 102 0.19 4.99 1.61
CA ILE A 102 0.31 5.24 0.17
C ILE A 102 1.03 6.57 -0.10
N SER A 103 1.62 6.70 -1.28
CA SER A 103 2.30 7.94 -1.70
C SER A 103 1.32 8.96 -2.29
N ARG A 104 1.74 10.24 -2.33
CA ARG A 104 0.97 11.32 -2.96
C ARG A 104 0.64 11.03 -4.43
N LYS A 105 1.55 10.37 -5.16
CA LYS A 105 1.33 9.98 -6.56
C LYS A 105 0.18 8.98 -6.70
N VAL A 106 0.16 7.95 -5.85
CA VAL A 106 -0.93 6.96 -5.82
C VAL A 106 -2.25 7.64 -5.49
N TYR A 107 -2.27 8.53 -4.49
CA TYR A 107 -3.47 9.29 -4.14
C TYR A 107 -3.98 10.13 -5.31
N ILE A 108 -3.13 10.94 -5.95
CA ILE A 108 -3.56 11.85 -7.03
C ILE A 108 -4.17 11.04 -8.18
N SER A 109 -3.47 10.02 -8.67
CA SER A 109 -3.96 9.22 -9.80
C SER A 109 -5.26 8.47 -9.45
N LEU A 110 -5.40 8.01 -8.21
CA LEU A 110 -6.63 7.37 -7.74
C LEU A 110 -7.81 8.35 -7.76
N TYR A 111 -7.64 9.53 -7.16
CA TYR A 111 -8.71 10.51 -7.04
C TYR A 111 -9.05 11.21 -8.35
N GLU A 112 -8.09 11.36 -9.25
CA GLU A 112 -8.30 11.82 -10.63
C GLU A 112 -9.31 10.90 -11.35
N ILE A 113 -9.11 9.57 -11.28
CA ILE A 113 -10.04 8.59 -11.85
C ILE A 113 -11.40 8.64 -11.13
N ILE A 114 -11.40 8.69 -9.80
CA ILE A 114 -12.65 8.75 -9.03
C ILE A 114 -13.48 9.98 -9.43
N TYR A 115 -12.85 11.14 -9.59
CA TYR A 115 -13.55 12.37 -9.98
C TYR A 115 -13.98 12.40 -11.44
N LEU A 116 -13.14 11.92 -12.34
CA LEU A 116 -13.41 11.99 -13.78
C LEU A 116 -14.38 10.89 -14.21
N GLU A 117 -14.11 9.63 -13.85
CA GLU A 117 -14.77 8.47 -14.44
C GLU A 117 -15.93 7.92 -13.60
N ILE A 118 -15.90 8.14 -12.28
CA ILE A 118 -16.82 7.43 -11.37
C ILE A 118 -17.88 8.38 -10.80
N LEU A 119 -17.46 9.56 -10.40
CA LEU A 119 -18.33 10.55 -9.76
C LEU A 119 -18.79 11.65 -10.72
N ASN A 120 -18.24 11.71 -11.93
CA ASN A 120 -18.49 12.76 -12.94
C ASN A 120 -18.44 14.17 -12.32
N ALA A 121 -17.49 14.38 -11.41
CA ALA A 121 -17.32 15.64 -10.69
C ALA A 121 -16.70 16.73 -11.58
N SER A 122 -16.05 16.32 -12.68
CA SER A 122 -15.50 17.16 -13.72
C SER A 122 -15.68 16.48 -15.07
N THR A 123 -15.94 17.27 -16.12
CA THR A 123 -15.89 16.81 -17.51
C THR A 123 -14.49 16.84 -18.08
N GLU A 124 -13.58 17.60 -17.45
CA GLU A 124 -12.20 17.82 -17.90
C GLU A 124 -11.19 17.15 -16.97
N GLU A 125 -10.23 16.44 -17.56
CA GLU A 125 -9.14 15.74 -16.86
C GLU A 125 -8.27 16.71 -16.03
N ILE A 126 -7.95 17.88 -16.59
CA ILE A 126 -7.13 18.92 -15.93
C ILE A 126 -7.78 19.37 -14.61
N SER A 127 -9.09 19.57 -14.62
CA SER A 127 -9.85 19.97 -13.43
C SER A 127 -9.93 18.84 -12.41
N ALA A 128 -10.14 17.59 -12.83
CA ALA A 128 -10.14 16.42 -11.95
C ALA A 128 -8.79 16.28 -11.21
N LYS A 129 -7.69 16.42 -11.94
CA LYS A 129 -6.34 16.39 -11.37
C LYS A 129 -6.07 17.53 -10.40
N SER A 130 -6.48 18.75 -10.74
CA SER A 130 -6.34 19.91 -9.86
C SER A 130 -7.09 19.73 -8.53
N MET A 131 -8.31 19.18 -8.59
CA MET A 131 -9.09 18.82 -7.40
C MET A 131 -8.36 17.76 -6.56
N ALA A 132 -7.87 16.68 -7.19
CA ALA A 132 -7.13 15.62 -6.51
C ALA A 132 -5.84 16.14 -5.84
N VAL A 133 -5.12 17.06 -6.48
CA VAL A 133 -3.93 17.71 -5.90
C VAL A 133 -4.28 18.58 -4.70
N THR A 134 -5.39 19.31 -4.76
CA THR A 134 -5.86 20.14 -3.64
C THR A 134 -6.22 19.28 -2.44
N ASP A 135 -7.00 18.22 -2.66
CA ASP A 135 -7.41 17.30 -1.59
C ASP A 135 -6.24 16.50 -1.02
N MET A 136 -5.28 16.12 -1.86
CA MET A 136 -4.04 15.47 -1.43
C MET A 136 -3.28 16.31 -0.42
N LYS A 137 -3.15 17.63 -0.64
CA LYS A 137 -2.45 18.52 0.29
C LYS A 137 -3.12 18.55 1.67
N ILE A 138 -4.45 18.45 1.69
CA ILE A 138 -5.26 18.48 2.92
C ILE A 138 -5.14 17.16 3.67
N ASP A 139 -5.26 16.03 2.96
CA ASP A 139 -5.23 14.70 3.58
C ASP A 139 -3.82 14.32 4.05
N PHE A 140 -2.76 14.68 3.30
CA PHE A 140 -1.38 14.39 3.71
C PHE A 140 -0.86 15.37 4.76
N GLY A 141 -1.24 16.65 4.67
CA GLY A 141 -0.56 17.72 5.41
C GLY A 141 0.96 17.64 5.23
N ASP A 142 1.68 17.57 6.34
CA ASP A 142 3.15 17.45 6.37
C ASP A 142 3.64 16.00 6.28
N SER A 143 2.74 15.02 6.23
CA SER A 143 3.11 13.61 6.21
C SER A 143 3.71 13.20 4.87
N GLU A 144 4.74 12.34 4.93
CA GLU A 144 5.39 11.74 3.75
C GLU A 144 4.48 10.71 3.06
N CYS A 145 3.68 9.98 3.85
CA CYS A 145 2.75 8.96 3.39
C CYS A 145 1.39 9.08 4.09
N LEU A 146 0.34 8.59 3.42
CA LEU A 146 -1.01 8.56 3.98
C LEU A 146 -1.33 7.16 4.49
N GLY A 147 -1.52 7.02 5.81
CA GLY A 147 -1.90 5.76 6.44
C GLY A 147 -3.35 5.37 6.18
N LEU A 148 -3.74 4.15 6.58
CA LEU A 148 -5.12 3.68 6.41
C LEU A 148 -6.15 4.60 7.09
N ALA A 149 -5.85 5.08 8.30
CA ALA A 149 -6.78 5.90 9.07
C ALA A 149 -7.12 7.22 8.34
N ASP A 150 -6.09 7.97 7.93
CA ASP A 150 -6.28 9.24 7.24
C ASP A 150 -6.86 9.05 5.82
N PHE A 151 -6.42 7.99 5.13
CA PHE A 151 -7.00 7.62 3.84
C PHE A 151 -8.49 7.29 3.95
N TYR A 152 -8.87 6.54 4.98
CA TYR A 152 -10.26 6.20 5.26
C TYR A 152 -11.09 7.45 5.47
N ASP A 153 -10.61 8.40 6.28
CA ASP A 153 -11.30 9.67 6.53
C ASP A 153 -11.46 10.46 5.23
N GLY A 154 -10.39 10.65 4.46
CA GLY A 154 -10.45 11.39 3.19
C GLY A 154 -11.39 10.78 2.17
N LEU A 155 -11.36 9.45 2.02
CA LEU A 155 -12.24 8.72 1.09
C LEU A 155 -13.68 8.69 1.59
N PHE A 156 -13.91 8.58 2.91
CA PHE A 156 -15.25 8.73 3.47
C PHE A 156 -15.83 10.13 3.17
N GLU A 157 -15.05 11.21 3.31
CA GLU A 157 -15.52 12.56 2.95
C GLU A 157 -15.91 12.68 1.47
N CYS A 158 -15.15 11.99 0.61
CA CYS A 158 -15.50 11.89 -0.79
C CYS A 158 -16.84 11.17 -0.96
N LEU A 159 -16.98 9.93 -0.47
CA LEU A 159 -18.23 9.17 -0.60
C LEU A 159 -19.43 9.89 0.02
N ASP A 160 -19.26 10.51 1.18
CA ASP A 160 -20.30 11.21 1.92
C ASP A 160 -20.91 12.36 1.11
N THR A 161 -20.08 13.03 0.30
CA THR A 161 -20.51 14.14 -0.55
C THR A 161 -21.35 13.67 -1.73
N PHE A 162 -21.01 12.53 -2.33
CA PHE A 162 -21.72 12.01 -3.51
C PHE A 162 -22.89 11.09 -3.17
N THR A 163 -22.86 10.48 -1.98
CA THR A 163 -23.98 9.71 -1.49
C THR A 163 -25.01 10.68 -0.94
N ARG A 164 -26.16 10.87 -1.59
CA ARG A 164 -27.21 11.80 -1.13
C ARG A 164 -28.09 11.25 0.00
N SER A 165 -27.73 10.09 0.54
CA SER A 165 -28.48 9.33 1.54
C SER A 165 -27.68 9.17 2.83
N CYS A 166 -28.37 8.80 3.90
CA CYS A 166 -27.79 8.46 5.21
C CYS A 166 -27.76 6.93 5.46
N LEU A 167 -28.09 6.12 4.46
CA LEU A 167 -28.13 4.66 4.56
C LEU A 167 -26.76 4.04 4.27
N SER A 168 -26.28 3.18 5.17
CA SER A 168 -24.97 2.48 5.02
C SER A 168 -24.86 1.63 3.76
N VAL A 169 -25.97 1.02 3.34
CA VAL A 169 -26.03 0.17 2.14
C VAL A 169 -25.66 0.95 0.87
N GLU A 170 -26.03 2.23 0.80
CA GLU A 170 -25.71 3.06 -0.37
C GLU A 170 -24.22 3.40 -0.46
N TYR A 171 -23.57 3.65 0.68
CA TYR A 171 -22.13 3.87 0.74
C TYR A 171 -21.37 2.61 0.35
N VAL A 172 -21.81 1.45 0.87
CA VAL A 172 -21.24 0.14 0.50
C VAL A 172 -21.39 -0.09 -1.00
N ARG A 173 -22.55 0.22 -1.58
CA ARG A 173 -22.79 0.11 -3.03
C ARG A 173 -21.85 1.03 -3.82
N LEU A 174 -21.75 2.30 -3.44
CA LEU A 174 -20.86 3.25 -4.11
C LEU A 174 -19.39 2.82 -4.02
N MET A 175 -18.94 2.36 -2.84
CA MET A 175 -17.59 1.85 -2.64
C MET A 175 -17.30 0.62 -3.52
N LYS A 176 -18.26 -0.31 -3.63
CA LYS A 176 -18.15 -1.47 -4.54
C LYS A 176 -18.11 -1.05 -6.01
N THR A 177 -18.89 -0.05 -6.41
CA THR A 177 -18.84 0.53 -7.76
C THR A 177 -17.45 1.11 -8.04
N ILE A 178 -16.93 1.93 -7.14
CA ILE A 178 -15.59 2.53 -7.27
C ILE A 178 -14.52 1.44 -7.38
N HIS A 179 -14.57 0.43 -6.49
CA HIS A 179 -13.67 -0.71 -6.51
C HIS A 179 -13.73 -1.48 -7.84
N GLY A 180 -14.93 -1.77 -8.34
CA GLY A 180 -15.13 -2.46 -9.61
C GLY A 180 -14.64 -1.67 -10.82
N SER A 181 -14.90 -0.36 -10.86
CA SER A 181 -14.43 0.52 -11.93
C SER A 181 -12.91 0.61 -11.97
N LEU A 182 -12.26 0.74 -10.81
CA LEU A 182 -10.80 0.72 -10.75
C LEU A 182 -10.21 -0.58 -11.28
N ILE A 183 -10.75 -1.74 -10.88
CA ILE A 183 -10.25 -3.03 -11.40
C ILE A 183 -10.37 -3.07 -12.93
N LYS A 184 -11.48 -2.61 -13.49
CA LYS A 184 -11.72 -2.59 -14.94
C LYS A 184 -10.79 -1.63 -15.69
N SER A 185 -10.52 -0.46 -15.13
CA SER A 185 -9.63 0.55 -15.74
C SER A 185 -8.17 0.12 -15.85
N GLN A 186 -7.77 -0.98 -15.18
CA GLN A 186 -6.38 -1.41 -15.06
C GLN A 186 -5.42 -0.31 -14.58
N TRP A 187 -5.91 0.69 -13.82
CA TRP A 187 -5.14 1.83 -13.34
C TRP A 187 -3.82 1.45 -12.65
N PHE A 188 -3.79 0.30 -11.96
CA PHE A 188 -2.60 -0.23 -11.28
C PHE A 188 -1.45 -0.58 -12.24
N SER A 189 -1.73 -0.81 -13.53
CA SER A 189 -0.70 -1.07 -14.54
C SER A 189 0.16 0.17 -14.85
N GLN A 190 -0.40 1.36 -14.63
CA GLN A 190 0.23 2.64 -14.94
C GLN A 190 1.01 3.24 -13.75
N ILE A 191 0.85 2.66 -12.55
CA ILE A 191 1.37 3.24 -11.30
C ILE A 191 2.25 2.23 -10.56
N HIS A 192 3.46 2.65 -10.21
CA HIS A 192 4.36 1.85 -9.37
C HIS A 192 3.89 1.80 -7.91
N LEU A 193 3.00 0.85 -7.59
CA LEU A 193 2.51 0.56 -6.23
C LEU A 193 3.57 -0.09 -5.32
N THR A 194 4.73 -0.49 -5.87
CA THR A 194 5.78 -1.26 -5.19
C THR A 194 6.92 -0.41 -4.62
N GLY A 195 6.90 0.90 -4.86
CA GLY A 195 7.97 1.79 -4.41
C GLY A 195 7.99 1.96 -2.89
N LYS A 196 8.87 1.23 -2.20
CA LYS A 196 9.23 1.52 -0.79
C LYS A 196 10.09 2.77 -0.64
N LEU A 197 10.52 3.37 -1.75
CA LEU A 197 11.48 4.49 -1.83
C LEU A 197 11.08 5.74 -1.03
N HIS A 198 9.83 5.82 -0.56
CA HIS A 198 9.29 6.98 0.15
C HIS A 198 9.10 6.77 1.66
N TYR A 199 9.52 5.64 2.23
CA TYR A 199 9.34 5.37 3.66
C TYR A 199 10.68 5.35 4.39
N ARG A 200 10.77 6.09 5.49
CA ARG A 200 11.83 5.87 6.49
C ARG A 200 11.68 4.47 7.08
N GLU A 201 12.79 3.81 7.35
CA GLU A 201 12.77 2.48 7.98
C GLU A 201 12.10 2.55 9.36
N GLY A 202 11.28 1.55 9.69
CA GLY A 202 10.64 1.43 11.01
C GLY A 202 9.26 2.08 11.17
N ILE A 203 8.72 2.75 10.15
CA ILE A 203 7.34 3.28 10.23
C ILE A 203 6.35 2.11 10.28
N LYS A 204 5.55 2.05 11.34
CA LYS A 204 4.46 1.09 11.50
C LYS A 204 3.14 1.67 10.97
N PRO A 205 2.25 0.84 10.39
CA PRO A 205 0.92 1.30 10.03
C PRO A 205 0.17 1.76 11.28
N GLN A 206 -0.45 2.93 11.19
CA GLN A 206 -1.26 3.50 12.26
C GLN A 206 -2.73 3.25 11.97
N TYR A 207 -3.48 2.88 13.01
CA TYR A 207 -4.92 2.62 12.94
C TYR A 207 -5.62 3.38 14.05
N SER A 208 -6.80 3.92 13.74
CA SER A 208 -7.70 4.45 14.75
C SER A 208 -8.17 3.32 15.69
N HIS A 209 -8.33 3.62 16.97
CA HIS A 209 -8.70 2.62 17.99
C HIS A 209 -9.94 1.80 17.60
N TRP A 210 -10.95 2.45 17.02
CA TRP A 210 -12.17 1.78 16.57
C TRP A 210 -11.93 0.81 15.39
N MET A 211 -10.96 1.09 14.51
CA MET A 211 -10.65 0.22 13.36
C MET A 211 -10.04 -1.10 13.81
N ILE A 212 -9.26 -1.08 14.89
CA ILE A 212 -8.60 -2.28 15.44
C ILE A 212 -9.63 -3.36 15.78
N GLN A 213 -10.82 -2.97 16.22
CA GLN A 213 -11.91 -3.89 16.55
C GLN A 213 -12.33 -4.75 15.35
N TYR A 214 -12.28 -4.19 14.14
CA TYR A 214 -12.66 -4.85 12.89
C TYR A 214 -11.48 -5.50 12.15
N LEU A 215 -10.24 -5.16 12.53
CA LEU A 215 -9.03 -5.73 11.96
C LEU A 215 -8.60 -7.03 12.66
N LYS A 216 -9.10 -7.28 13.87
CA LYS A 216 -8.86 -8.55 14.55
C LYS A 216 -9.43 -9.67 13.68
N PRO A 217 -8.65 -10.73 13.39
CA PRO A 217 -9.23 -11.92 12.79
C PRO A 217 -10.37 -12.37 13.70
N GLU A 218 -11.54 -12.66 13.13
CA GLU A 218 -12.60 -13.34 13.87
C GLU A 218 -11.93 -14.51 14.59
N GLU A 219 -11.93 -14.46 15.93
CA GLU A 219 -11.49 -15.58 16.74
C GLU A 219 -12.43 -16.70 16.35
N ILE A 220 -12.01 -17.55 15.40
CA ILE A 220 -12.71 -18.79 15.10
C ILE A 220 -12.80 -19.47 16.46
N PRO A 221 -14.00 -19.65 17.04
CA PRO A 221 -14.11 -20.40 18.27
C PRO A 221 -13.40 -21.72 18.00
N TYR A 222 -12.46 -22.10 18.84
CA TYR A 222 -11.80 -23.41 18.80
C TYR A 222 -12.79 -24.53 19.15
N GLN A 223 -13.99 -24.49 18.60
CA GLN A 223 -15.03 -25.50 18.67
C GLN A 223 -15.33 -25.91 17.23
N ALA A 224 -15.14 -27.21 16.96
CA ALA A 224 -15.45 -27.92 15.72
C ALA A 224 -14.40 -27.91 14.57
N LEU A 225 -13.10 -27.84 14.87
CA LEU A 225 -12.18 -28.68 14.10
C LEU A 225 -12.26 -30.08 14.70
N ASN A 226 -13.16 -30.90 14.16
CA ASN A 226 -13.12 -32.36 14.32
C ASN A 226 -11.81 -32.85 13.71
N ILE A 227 -10.74 -32.78 14.49
CA ILE A 227 -9.45 -33.39 14.14
C ILE A 227 -9.73 -34.91 14.06
N PRO A 228 -9.50 -35.56 12.90
CA PRO A 228 -9.69 -36.99 12.76
C PRO A 228 -8.91 -37.72 13.86
N SER A 229 -9.54 -38.74 14.47
CA SER A 229 -8.99 -39.50 15.61
C SER A 229 -7.61 -40.11 15.34
N MET A 230 -7.17 -40.18 14.08
CA MET A 230 -5.82 -40.60 13.68
C MET A 230 -4.68 -39.67 14.12
N PHE A 231 -4.98 -38.42 14.51
CA PHE A 231 -3.96 -37.51 15.09
C PHE A 231 -3.92 -37.54 16.62
N LYS A 232 -4.74 -38.37 17.28
CA LYS A 232 -4.60 -38.67 18.72
C LYS A 232 -3.64 -39.84 18.88
N ALA A 233 -2.35 -39.62 18.62
CA ALA A 233 -1.33 -40.60 18.98
C ALA A 233 -1.15 -40.62 20.52
N PRO A 234 -0.95 -41.81 21.14
CA PRO A 234 -0.78 -41.94 22.57
C PRO A 234 0.69 -41.68 22.91
N PHE A 235 1.08 -40.42 23.02
CA PHE A 235 2.38 -40.07 23.59
C PHE A 235 2.17 -39.36 24.92
N GLY A 236 2.10 -40.17 25.97
CA GLY A 236 2.32 -39.71 27.32
C GLY A 236 3.72 -39.10 27.44
N ASN A 237 3.79 -37.94 28.09
CA ASN A 237 4.98 -37.37 28.70
C ASN A 237 6.18 -37.07 27.78
N ILE A 238 5.98 -36.23 26.76
CA ILE A 238 7.10 -35.44 26.22
C ILE A 238 7.09 -34.07 26.92
N LYS A 239 8.00 -33.87 27.88
CA LYS A 239 8.30 -32.53 28.43
C LYS A 239 9.02 -31.71 27.35
N VAL A 240 8.25 -31.04 26.50
CA VAL A 240 8.77 -30.06 25.55
C VAL A 240 9.22 -28.83 26.36
N SER A 241 10.50 -28.46 26.26
CA SER A 241 11.01 -27.25 26.94
C SER A 241 10.25 -26.01 26.45
N GLU A 242 9.82 -25.14 27.35
CA GLU A 242 9.09 -23.90 27.06
C GLU A 242 9.81 -22.96 26.06
N ARG A 243 11.11 -23.16 25.84
CA ARG A 243 11.90 -22.46 24.82
C ARG A 243 11.44 -22.72 23.38
N LEU A 244 10.84 -23.88 23.09
CA LEU A 244 10.36 -24.23 21.74
C LEU A 244 8.94 -23.73 21.45
N LEU A 245 8.22 -23.24 22.46
CA LEU A 245 6.87 -22.67 22.32
C LEU A 245 6.90 -21.13 22.14
N LYS A 246 8.05 -20.49 22.32
CA LYS A 246 8.24 -19.06 22.05
C LYS A 246 9.02 -18.86 20.75
N GLY A 247 8.38 -19.16 19.62
CA GLY A 247 8.95 -18.96 18.29
C GLY A 247 7.89 -18.84 17.20
N ASN A 248 7.55 -17.60 16.85
CA ASN A 248 6.89 -17.17 15.60
C ASN A 248 5.52 -17.79 15.26
N LEU A 249 4.45 -17.25 15.87
CA LEU A 249 3.05 -17.45 15.45
C LEU A 249 2.63 -16.61 14.22
N TYR A 250 3.51 -16.44 13.22
CA TYR A 250 3.15 -15.78 11.95
C TYR A 250 3.76 -16.51 10.74
N ARG A 251 3.35 -17.76 10.51
CA ARG A 251 3.20 -18.34 9.16
C ARG A 251 2.61 -19.74 9.24
N ARG A 252 1.28 -19.83 9.15
CA ARG A 252 0.60 -21.02 8.63
C ARG A 252 -0.17 -20.59 7.39
N GLU A 253 0.54 -20.46 6.28
CA GLU A 253 -0.09 -20.59 4.96
C GLU A 253 -0.50 -22.06 4.79
N LYS A 254 -1.75 -22.29 4.38
CA LYS A 254 -2.26 -23.63 4.08
C LYS A 254 -1.33 -24.28 3.06
N SER A 255 -0.76 -25.43 3.40
CA SER A 255 0.26 -26.12 2.59
C SER A 255 -0.20 -26.49 1.17
N SER A 256 -1.52 -26.54 0.93
CA SER A 256 -2.10 -26.75 -0.40
C SER A 256 -1.89 -25.57 -1.35
N ASP A 257 -1.85 -24.33 -0.85
CA ASP A 257 -1.85 -23.12 -1.68
C ASP A 257 -0.44 -22.72 -2.18
N ILE A 258 0.60 -23.17 -1.48
CA ILE A 258 1.99 -22.91 -1.89
C ILE A 258 2.37 -23.80 -3.08
N LEU A 259 1.86 -25.02 -3.10
CA LEU A 259 2.15 -25.99 -4.15
C LEU A 259 1.41 -25.64 -5.45
N SER A 260 0.13 -25.23 -5.36
CA SER A 260 -0.62 -24.69 -6.49
C SER A 260 -0.01 -23.38 -7.03
N LYS A 261 0.38 -22.43 -6.16
CA LYS A 261 1.09 -21.21 -6.61
C LYS A 261 2.43 -21.50 -7.29
N LYS A 262 3.18 -22.51 -6.82
CA LYS A 262 4.44 -22.92 -7.48
C LYS A 262 4.19 -23.61 -8.82
N ILE A 263 3.13 -24.40 -8.94
CA ILE A 263 2.71 -25.03 -10.20
C ILE A 263 2.27 -23.95 -11.20
N ASP A 264 1.43 -23.00 -10.79
CA ASP A 264 1.00 -21.88 -11.65
C ASP A 264 2.17 -21.00 -12.09
N MET A 265 3.15 -20.75 -11.22
CA MET A 265 4.38 -20.05 -11.60
C MET A 265 5.19 -20.84 -12.64
N LEU A 266 5.28 -22.16 -12.52
CA LEU A 266 6.01 -23.00 -13.47
C LEU A 266 5.31 -23.09 -14.83
N ILE A 267 3.98 -23.20 -14.85
CA ILE A 267 3.17 -23.23 -16.07
C ILE A 267 3.32 -21.88 -16.81
N ASN A 268 3.13 -20.76 -16.12
CA ASN A 268 3.24 -19.42 -16.70
C ASN A 268 4.68 -19.07 -17.15
N SER A 269 5.70 -19.70 -16.56
CA SER A 269 7.11 -19.50 -16.97
C SER A 269 7.48 -20.25 -18.25
N LYS A 270 6.78 -21.35 -18.57
CA LYS A 270 7.00 -22.14 -19.78
C LYS A 270 6.31 -21.51 -21.01
N GLU A 271 5.12 -20.94 -20.84
CA GLU A 271 4.44 -20.22 -21.93
C GLU A 271 5.23 -19.00 -22.42
N LYS A 272 5.90 -18.27 -21.50
CA LYS A 272 6.75 -17.12 -21.87
C LYS A 272 8.06 -17.50 -22.58
N ARG A 273 8.49 -18.76 -22.50
CA ARG A 273 9.68 -19.27 -23.23
C ARG A 273 9.33 -19.81 -24.62
N SER A 274 8.09 -20.25 -24.85
CA SER A 274 7.63 -20.74 -26.15
C SER A 274 7.46 -19.60 -27.18
N LEU A 275 7.06 -18.40 -26.74
CA LEU A 275 6.82 -17.24 -27.62
C LEU A 275 8.09 -16.49 -28.05
N ARG A 276 9.29 -16.92 -27.64
CA ARG A 276 10.56 -16.25 -27.98
C ARG A 276 11.53 -17.10 -28.82
N SER A 277 11.13 -18.28 -29.30
CA SER A 277 12.03 -19.16 -30.06
C SER A 277 11.85 -19.15 -31.59
N SER A 278 11.07 -18.26 -32.18
CA SER A 278 10.82 -18.23 -33.62
C SER A 278 11.35 -16.98 -34.33
N CYS A 279 12.65 -16.68 -34.19
CA CYS A 279 13.36 -15.77 -35.11
C CYS A 279 14.85 -16.12 -35.13
N LYS A 280 15.25 -17.08 -35.97
CA LYS A 280 16.63 -17.23 -36.44
C LYS A 280 16.69 -16.75 -37.89
N PRO A 281 17.58 -15.82 -38.28
CA PRO A 281 17.91 -15.63 -39.67
C PRO A 281 18.80 -16.78 -40.15
N ARG A 282 18.48 -17.31 -41.32
CA ARG A 282 19.34 -18.19 -42.11
C ARG A 282 20.56 -17.40 -42.59
N THR A 283 21.77 -17.86 -42.27
CA THR A 283 22.97 -17.47 -43.01
C THR A 283 23.41 -18.64 -43.88
N SER A 284 23.24 -18.42 -45.18
CA SER A 284 23.75 -19.23 -46.28
C SER A 284 25.27 -19.36 -46.20
N GLY A 285 25.78 -20.54 -46.56
CA GLY A 285 27.19 -20.82 -46.63
C GLY A 285 27.89 -20.11 -47.78
N TYR A 286 29.19 -19.91 -47.62
CA TYR A 286 30.16 -19.94 -48.71
C TYR A 286 31.46 -20.57 -48.20
N ILE A 287 31.99 -21.47 -49.02
CA ILE A 287 33.24 -22.20 -48.87
C ILE A 287 34.36 -21.33 -49.44
N SER A 288 35.51 -21.24 -48.78
CA SER A 288 36.80 -21.13 -49.47
C SER A 288 37.94 -21.70 -48.63
N PHE A 289 38.68 -22.61 -49.26
CA PHE A 289 39.93 -23.21 -48.82
C PHE A 289 41.10 -22.22 -48.84
N GLY A 290 42.10 -22.45 -47.98
CA GLY A 290 43.52 -22.31 -48.36
C GLY A 290 44.34 -21.15 -47.76
N SER A 291 45.36 -21.55 -46.98
CA SER A 291 46.73 -21.03 -47.01
C SER A 291 47.17 -19.91 -46.05
N SER A 292 48.14 -20.32 -45.22
CA SER A 292 49.37 -19.61 -44.82
C SER A 292 49.28 -18.27 -44.08
N GLY A 293 49.59 -18.35 -42.78
CA GLY A 293 50.62 -17.56 -42.09
C GLY A 293 50.68 -16.05 -42.32
N LEU A 294 50.43 -15.29 -41.26
CA LEU A 294 51.39 -14.32 -40.70
C LEU A 294 50.80 -13.63 -39.47
N ARG A 295 51.60 -13.63 -38.41
CA ARG A 295 51.40 -12.85 -37.19
C ARG A 295 51.25 -11.37 -37.56
N GLN A 296 50.11 -10.75 -37.25
CA GLN A 296 50.08 -9.32 -36.93
C GLN A 296 49.10 -9.01 -35.79
N LYS A 297 49.61 -8.22 -34.85
CA LYS A 297 48.99 -7.73 -33.63
C LYS A 297 47.66 -7.03 -33.96
N LYS A 298 46.58 -7.50 -33.34
CA LYS A 298 45.30 -6.75 -33.23
C LYS A 298 45.55 -5.43 -32.50
N ARG A 299 45.67 -4.32 -33.23
CA ARG A 299 45.18 -3.03 -32.77
C ARG A 299 43.70 -2.97 -33.17
N ARG A 300 42.80 -3.12 -32.20
CA ARG A 300 41.40 -2.76 -32.40
C ARG A 300 41.30 -1.24 -32.24
N SER A 301 40.95 -0.60 -33.34
CA SER A 301 40.39 0.74 -33.40
C SER A 301 39.16 0.83 -32.49
N SER A 302 39.03 1.99 -31.86
CA SER A 302 37.89 2.46 -31.11
C SER A 302 36.62 2.47 -31.97
N SER A 303 35.65 1.62 -31.65
CA SER A 303 34.25 1.85 -32.00
C SER A 303 33.55 2.40 -30.76
N MET A 304 33.61 3.72 -30.60
CA MET A 304 32.70 4.50 -29.75
C MET A 304 31.30 4.44 -30.37
N GLU A 305 30.54 3.35 -30.23
CA GLU A 305 29.11 3.41 -30.61
C GLU A 305 28.20 2.32 -30.05
N THR A 306 28.63 1.50 -29.08
CA THR A 306 27.73 0.50 -28.46
C THR A 306 27.66 0.53 -26.93
N ASP A 307 28.35 1.46 -26.26
CA ASP A 307 28.44 1.50 -24.79
C ASP A 307 27.39 2.39 -24.09
N HIS A 308 26.48 3.04 -24.82
CA HIS A 308 25.49 3.94 -24.20
C HIS A 308 24.18 3.28 -23.74
N LEU A 309 23.90 2.03 -24.13
CA LEU A 309 22.65 1.34 -23.75
C LEU A 309 22.80 0.43 -22.53
N ASP A 310 24.03 0.05 -22.15
CA ASP A 310 24.27 -0.81 -20.98
C ASP A 310 24.43 -0.04 -19.66
N ILE A 311 24.46 1.31 -19.72
CA ILE A 311 24.70 2.18 -18.55
C ILE A 311 23.40 2.74 -17.94
N VAL A 312 22.25 2.66 -18.62
CA VAL A 312 21.01 3.33 -18.16
C VAL A 312 20.11 2.45 -17.28
N SER A 313 20.46 1.18 -17.05
CA SER A 313 19.68 0.31 -16.16
C SER A 313 20.27 0.24 -14.74
N PRO A 314 19.50 0.55 -13.68
CA PRO A 314 19.91 0.37 -12.29
C PRO A 314 20.34 -1.07 -11.96
N LEU A 315 19.79 -2.04 -12.70
CA LEU A 315 20.15 -3.46 -12.59
C LEU A 315 21.57 -3.75 -13.09
N SER A 316 22.04 -3.07 -14.15
CA SER A 316 23.41 -3.23 -14.68
C SER A 316 24.47 -2.75 -13.68
N ILE A 317 24.16 -1.69 -12.94
CA ILE A 317 25.02 -1.13 -11.88
C ILE A 317 24.99 -2.03 -10.62
N ALA A 318 23.83 -2.58 -10.26
CA ALA A 318 23.68 -3.49 -9.13
C ALA A 318 24.40 -4.84 -9.36
N ILE A 319 24.34 -5.38 -10.59
CA ILE A 319 25.00 -6.66 -10.94
C ILE A 319 26.53 -6.50 -10.97
N LYS A 320 27.06 -5.35 -11.43
CA LYS A 320 28.51 -5.07 -11.37
C LYS A 320 29.01 -4.83 -9.94
N LYS A 321 28.20 -4.21 -9.06
CA LYS A 321 28.54 -4.05 -7.63
C LYS A 321 28.43 -5.35 -6.83
N SER A 322 27.50 -6.25 -7.17
CA SER A 322 27.33 -7.56 -6.53
C SER A 322 28.45 -8.56 -6.84
N ARG A 323 29.29 -8.32 -7.86
CA ARG A 323 30.42 -9.19 -8.23
C ARG A 323 31.76 -8.77 -7.63
N ARG A 324 31.82 -7.69 -6.85
CA ARG A 324 32.99 -7.39 -6.03
C ARG A 324 32.68 -7.77 -4.59
N ASN A 325 33.50 -8.65 -4.04
CA ASN A 325 33.51 -9.16 -2.66
C ASN A 325 32.74 -10.46 -2.41
N SER A 326 33.08 -11.52 -3.13
CA SER A 326 32.83 -12.89 -2.68
C SER A 326 34.13 -13.64 -2.39
N CYS A 327 35.08 -13.01 -1.69
CA CYS A 327 36.20 -13.73 -1.07
C CYS A 327 35.91 -14.17 0.37
N LEU A 328 34.66 -14.01 0.85
CA LEU A 328 34.24 -14.45 2.18
C LEU A 328 34.49 -15.94 2.39
N LEU A 329 34.31 -16.75 1.34
CA LEU A 329 34.59 -18.19 1.39
C LEU A 329 36.10 -18.46 1.44
N GLU A 330 36.91 -17.72 0.68
CA GLU A 330 38.37 -17.82 0.76
C GLU A 330 38.89 -17.35 2.12
N GLU A 331 38.40 -16.24 2.69
CA GLU A 331 38.76 -15.75 4.03
C GLU A 331 38.36 -16.72 5.15
N ILE A 332 37.18 -17.35 5.06
CA ILE A 332 36.77 -18.38 6.03
C ILE A 332 37.67 -19.62 5.93
N ILE A 333 38.07 -20.01 4.71
CA ILE A 333 38.98 -21.13 4.49
C ILE A 333 40.40 -20.80 5.00
N GLU A 334 40.91 -19.61 4.73
CA GLU A 334 42.21 -19.11 5.21
C GLU A 334 42.24 -19.02 6.74
N GLY A 335 41.18 -18.50 7.35
CA GLY A 335 41.01 -18.40 8.79
C GLY A 335 41.00 -19.76 9.47
N ARG A 336 40.32 -20.76 8.89
CA ARG A 336 40.32 -22.14 9.41
C ARG A 336 41.69 -22.80 9.26
N LYS A 337 42.38 -22.63 8.13
CA LYS A 337 43.74 -23.17 7.93
C LYS A 337 44.75 -22.59 8.93
N ASN A 338 44.64 -21.29 9.24
CA ASN A 338 45.51 -20.62 10.21
C ASN A 338 45.22 -21.04 11.66
N TYR A 339 43.96 -21.30 12.00
CA TYR A 339 43.60 -21.86 13.31
C TYR A 339 44.25 -23.23 13.53
N PHE A 340 44.15 -24.15 12.56
CA PHE A 340 44.75 -25.47 12.68
C PHE A 340 46.28 -25.44 12.73
N ARG A 341 46.97 -24.56 11.98
CA ARG A 341 48.43 -24.40 12.10
C ARG A 341 48.89 -23.91 13.47
N ARG A 342 48.12 -23.04 14.13
CA ARG A 342 48.45 -22.54 15.48
C ARG A 342 48.26 -23.61 16.55
N VAL A 343 47.22 -24.43 16.42
CA VAL A 343 46.99 -25.57 17.33
C VAL A 343 48.08 -26.63 17.16
N SER A 344 48.53 -26.91 15.92
CA SER A 344 49.61 -27.88 15.67
C SER A 344 51.02 -27.40 16.05
N SER A 345 51.24 -26.08 16.23
CA SER A 345 52.53 -25.53 16.66
C SER A 345 52.64 -25.37 18.18
N HIS A 346 51.53 -25.45 18.92
CA HIS A 346 51.54 -25.53 20.39
C HIS A 346 51.68 -26.97 20.92
N SER A 347 51.52 -27.99 20.07
CA SER A 347 51.74 -29.40 20.42
C SER A 347 53.19 -29.87 20.21
N GLN A 348 54.13 -29.00 19.80
CA GLN A 348 55.56 -29.34 19.63
C GLN A 348 56.48 -28.60 20.63
N LEU A 349 55.93 -28.04 21.70
CA LEU A 349 56.70 -27.36 22.77
C LEU A 349 56.60 -28.08 24.13
N ASN A 350 56.09 -29.30 24.14
CA ASN A 350 56.00 -30.17 25.32
C ASN A 350 56.50 -31.60 25.03
N ASP A 351 57.57 -31.72 24.23
CA ASP A 351 58.45 -32.89 24.20
C ASP A 351 59.91 -32.43 24.00
#